data_AF-A0A5J4YZR9-F1
#
_entry.id   AF-A0A5J4YZR9-F1
#
_cell.length_a   1.000
_cell.length_b   1.000
_cell.length_c   1.000
_cell.angle_alpha   90.00
_cell.angle_beta   90.00
_cell.angle_gamma   90.00
#
_symmetry.space_group_name_H-M   'P 1'
#
loop_
_entity.id
_entity.type
_entity.pdbx_description
1 polymer ?
#
loop_
_entity_poly.entity_id
_entity_poly.type
_entity_poly.pdbx_seq_one_letter_code
_entity_poly.pdbx_strand_id
1 'polypeptide(L)'
;MGEYEQLRAARVAANRRRLEELELVPKLALVLDAVSQREESSAHDDVKRRKVEDKPRSPEARAALRRSARVVGKTEPELGEYRAGRARSKTETKVRIDKYGTSARPSSSELDVDLDLHVSDELRVFMSPNSQVKRFVVTSLCDNQAVAFQRMSGIVPFRNAVCLFVNLPDASNVDSVYENRFEPEGSVLHWFAQPTQTVESPMITRILAASTAAPSAGSTDRVLLFVRPPISHPDRAFYVGLGALVLRNVFPLESPVRFEFLLQSHAQLKQSPTFQAAVQRDYTRMTETLARIP
;
A
#
# COMPACT_ATOMS: atom_id res chain seq x y z
N MET A 1 -2.96 -25.10 35.68
CA MET A 1 -3.34 -24.12 34.63
C MET A 1 -2.57 -22.84 34.88
N GLY A 2 -1.83 -22.37 33.89
CA GLY A 2 -1.01 -21.16 34.01
C GLY A 2 -1.86 -19.90 34.13
N GLU A 3 -1.29 -18.83 34.69
CA GLU A 3 -1.95 -17.52 34.86
C GLU A 3 -2.53 -16.99 33.53
N TYR A 4 -1.82 -17.23 32.42
CA TYR A 4 -2.30 -16.93 31.07
C TYR A 4 -3.58 -17.68 30.68
N GLU A 5 -3.68 -18.97 31.02
CA GLU A 5 -4.87 -19.79 30.69
C GLU A 5 -6.09 -19.33 31.49
N GLN A 6 -5.87 -18.89 32.74
CA GLN A 6 -6.93 -18.33 33.59
C GLN A 6 -7.43 -16.99 33.04
N LEU A 7 -6.53 -16.09 32.65
CA LEU A 7 -6.88 -14.82 31.99
C LEU A 7 -7.61 -15.04 30.66
N ARG A 8 -7.18 -16.01 29.86
CA ARG A 8 -7.85 -16.38 28.61
C ARG A 8 -9.25 -16.92 28.86
N ALA A 9 -9.41 -17.83 29.82
CA ALA A 9 -10.72 -18.39 30.17
C ALA A 9 -11.69 -17.32 30.69
N ALA A 10 -11.20 -16.39 31.52
CA ALA A 10 -11.99 -15.28 32.02
C ALA A 10 -12.47 -14.34 30.90
N ARG A 11 -11.60 -14.00 29.94
CA ARG A 11 -11.97 -13.19 28.77
C ARG A 11 -12.99 -13.88 27.87
N VAL A 12 -12.83 -15.18 27.64
CA VAL A 12 -13.79 -15.98 26.87
C VAL A 12 -15.16 -16.00 27.55
N ALA A 13 -15.20 -16.18 28.87
CA ALA A 13 -16.45 -16.16 29.64
C ALA A 13 -17.13 -14.78 29.61
N ALA A 14 -16.37 -13.68 29.76
CA ALA A 14 -16.89 -12.33 29.70
C ALA A 14 -17.47 -11.99 28.31
N ASN A 15 -16.78 -12.37 27.24
CA ASN A 15 -17.26 -12.18 25.87
C ASN A 15 -18.52 -13.00 25.60
N ARG A 16 -18.61 -14.23 26.11
CA ARG A 16 -19.81 -15.05 25.97
C ARG A 16 -21.03 -14.39 26.63
N ARG A 17 -20.90 -13.89 27.86
CA ARG A 17 -21.99 -13.16 28.55
C ARG A 17 -22.44 -11.93 27.75
N ARG A 18 -21.48 -11.15 27.23
CA ARG A 18 -21.80 -9.97 26.42
C ARG A 18 -22.52 -10.31 25.12
N LEU A 19 -22.23 -11.46 24.52
CA LEU A 19 -22.95 -11.94 23.33
C LEU A 19 -24.37 -12.41 23.66
N GLU A 20 -24.58 -12.99 24.85
CA GLU A 20 -25.90 -13.37 25.37
C GLU A 20 -26.76 -12.13 25.65
N GLU A 21 -26.20 -11.11 26.30
CA GLU A 21 -26.86 -9.81 26.56
C GLU A 21 -27.30 -9.09 25.28
N LEU A 22 -26.56 -9.27 24.18
CA LEU A 22 -26.87 -8.66 22.88
C LEU A 22 -27.81 -9.51 22.01
N GLU A 23 -28.31 -10.65 22.51
CA GLU A 23 -29.12 -11.62 21.76
C GLU A 23 -28.47 -12.08 20.44
N LEU A 24 -27.14 -12.04 20.36
CA LEU A 24 -26.38 -12.41 19.15
C LEU A 24 -26.03 -13.89 19.09
N VAL A 25 -26.17 -14.63 20.20
CA VAL A 25 -25.85 -16.07 20.27
C VAL A 25 -26.65 -16.91 19.26
N PRO A 26 -27.98 -16.73 19.08
CA PRO A 26 -28.73 -17.49 18.07
C PRO A 26 -28.29 -17.15 16.65
N LYS A 27 -27.90 -15.89 16.38
CA LYS A 27 -27.44 -15.44 15.06
C LYS A 27 -26.04 -15.97 14.73
N LEU A 28 -25.17 -16.11 15.73
CA LEU A 28 -23.83 -16.68 15.58
C LEU A 28 -23.86 -18.19 15.32
N ALA A 29 -24.80 -18.94 15.92
CA ALA A 29 -24.98 -20.36 15.65
C ALA A 29 -25.30 -20.62 14.17
N LEU A 30 -26.20 -19.82 13.58
CA LEU A 30 -26.54 -19.90 12.15
C LEU A 30 -25.35 -19.59 11.23
N VAL A 31 -24.49 -18.64 11.62
CA VAL A 31 -23.29 -18.31 10.84
C VAL A 31 -22.24 -19.42 10.93
N LEU A 32 -22.05 -20.03 12.10
CA LEU A 32 -21.10 -21.13 12.29
C LEU A 32 -21.54 -22.40 11.55
N ASP A 33 -22.84 -22.70 11.53
CA ASP A 33 -23.39 -23.80 10.73
C ASP A 33 -23.21 -23.54 9.23
N ALA A 34 -23.43 -22.30 8.76
CA ALA A 34 -23.23 -21.92 7.36
C ALA A 34 -21.75 -21.99 6.93
N VAL A 35 -20.82 -21.68 7.84
CA VAL A 35 -19.37 -21.81 7.59
C VAL A 35 -18.97 -23.28 7.53
N SER A 36 -19.47 -24.12 8.44
CA SER A 36 -19.20 -25.57 8.45
C SER A 36 -19.70 -26.25 7.17
N GLN A 37 -20.89 -25.88 6.69
CA GLN A 37 -21.43 -26.39 5.41
C GLN A 37 -20.62 -25.92 4.17
N ARG A 38 -19.96 -24.76 4.23
CA ARG A 38 -19.07 -24.30 3.17
C ARG A 38 -17.74 -25.04 3.12
N GLU A 39 -17.21 -25.46 4.27
CA GLU A 39 -15.97 -26.24 4.33
C GLU A 39 -16.18 -27.66 3.80
N GLU A 40 -17.32 -28.29 4.09
CA GLU A 40 -17.67 -29.62 3.58
C GLU A 40 -17.90 -29.63 2.06
N SER A 41 -18.48 -28.57 1.50
CA SER A 41 -18.67 -28.43 0.04
C SER A 41 -17.37 -28.11 -0.70
N SER A 42 -16.44 -27.36 -0.08
CA SER A 42 -15.13 -27.06 -0.65
C SER A 42 -14.18 -28.28 -0.69
N ALA A 43 -14.31 -29.21 0.25
CA ALA A 43 -13.46 -30.40 0.30
C ALA A 43 -13.70 -31.36 -0.89
N HIS A 44 -14.88 -31.28 -1.52
CA HIS A 44 -15.26 -32.16 -2.62
C HIS A 44 -14.69 -31.73 -3.99
N ASP A 45 -14.32 -30.45 -4.16
CA ASP A 45 -13.79 -29.91 -5.41
C ASP A 45 -12.24 -30.00 -5.52
N ASP A 46 -11.54 -30.08 -4.39
CA ASP A 46 -10.07 -30.08 -4.36
C ASP A 46 -9.45 -31.45 -4.75
N VAL A 47 -10.26 -32.52 -4.76
CA VAL A 47 -9.83 -33.86 -5.19
C VAL A 47 -9.69 -33.97 -6.71
N LYS A 48 -10.36 -33.12 -7.50
CA LYS A 48 -10.31 -33.19 -8.98
C LYS A 48 -9.12 -32.49 -9.62
N ARG A 49 -8.35 -31.68 -8.89
CA ARG A 49 -7.22 -30.90 -9.45
C ARG A 49 -5.82 -31.48 -9.25
N ARG A 50 -5.67 -32.60 -8.52
CA ARG A 50 -4.36 -33.24 -8.21
C ARG A 50 -3.94 -34.40 -9.13
N LYS A 51 -4.44 -34.46 -10.37
CA LYS A 51 -3.88 -35.35 -11.41
C LYS A 51 -3.35 -34.53 -12.58
N VAL A 52 -2.23 -33.83 -12.37
CA VAL A 52 -1.34 -33.43 -13.46
C VAL A 52 0.06 -33.91 -13.08
N GLU A 53 0.58 -34.77 -13.95
CA GLU A 53 1.71 -35.68 -13.82
C GLU A 53 3.02 -35.04 -13.35
N ASP A 54 3.61 -35.66 -12.33
CA ASP A 54 5.02 -35.51 -11.98
C ASP A 54 5.86 -36.36 -12.95
N LYS A 55 6.47 -35.72 -13.96
CA LYS A 55 7.43 -36.37 -14.88
C LYS A 55 8.84 -36.29 -14.28
N PRO A 56 9.55 -37.41 -14.06
CA PRO A 56 10.92 -37.37 -13.59
C PRO A 56 11.85 -36.83 -14.69
N ARG A 57 12.56 -35.73 -14.38
CA ARG A 57 13.62 -35.18 -15.24
C ARG A 57 14.79 -36.16 -15.30
N SER A 58 15.16 -36.61 -16.49
CA SER A 58 16.28 -37.53 -16.71
C SER A 58 17.62 -36.92 -16.30
N PRO A 59 18.62 -37.75 -15.93
CA PRO A 59 19.95 -37.29 -15.52
C PRO A 59 20.70 -36.47 -16.59
N GLU A 60 20.38 -36.67 -17.87
CA GLU A 60 21.03 -35.98 -19.00
C GLU A 60 20.70 -34.48 -19.06
N ALA A 61 19.50 -34.07 -18.62
CA ALA A 61 19.11 -32.65 -18.59
C ALA A 61 19.93 -31.82 -17.57
N ARG A 62 20.53 -32.48 -16.56
CA ARG A 62 21.40 -31.82 -15.57
C ARG A 62 22.84 -31.61 -16.05
N ALA A 63 23.30 -32.36 -17.05
CA ALA A 63 24.66 -32.26 -17.57
C ALA A 63 24.84 -31.10 -18.58
N ALA A 64 23.77 -30.67 -19.25
CA ALA A 64 23.81 -29.59 -20.25
C ALA A 64 23.94 -28.17 -19.64
N LEU A 65 23.55 -27.96 -18.37
CA LEU A 65 23.61 -26.63 -17.73
C LEU A 65 24.99 -26.25 -17.16
N ARG A 66 25.96 -27.16 -17.18
CA ARG A 66 27.30 -26.95 -16.57
C ARG A 66 28.42 -26.58 -17.55
N ARG A 67 28.13 -26.39 -18.84
CA ARG A 67 29.15 -26.14 -19.88
C ARG A 67 29.14 -24.73 -20.50
N SER A 68 28.46 -23.75 -19.91
CA SER A 68 28.39 -22.38 -20.45
C SER A 68 28.87 -21.31 -19.47
N ALA A 69 30.03 -21.55 -18.82
CA ALA A 69 30.72 -20.55 -18.02
C ALA A 69 32.25 -20.60 -18.25
N ARG A 70 32.69 -20.26 -19.46
CA ARG A 70 34.05 -19.80 -19.73
C ARG A 70 34.15 -19.30 -21.17
N VAL A 71 34.29 -17.98 -21.36
CA VAL A 71 35.26 -17.36 -22.28
C VAL A 71 35.49 -15.91 -21.82
N VAL A 72 36.78 -15.59 -21.74
CA VAL A 72 37.41 -14.30 -21.44
C VAL A 72 37.41 -13.43 -22.71
N GLY A 73 37.22 -12.12 -22.57
CA GLY A 73 37.46 -11.15 -23.63
C GLY A 73 37.71 -9.75 -23.08
N LYS A 74 38.98 -9.42 -22.85
CA LYS A 74 39.49 -8.05 -22.71
C LYS A 74 39.50 -7.40 -24.10
N THR A 75 38.91 -6.21 -24.21
CA THR A 75 39.24 -5.25 -25.28
C THR A 75 38.92 -3.85 -24.77
N GLU A 76 39.96 -3.04 -24.61
CA GLU A 76 39.86 -1.57 -24.61
C GLU A 76 39.40 -1.08 -25.99
N PRO A 77 38.80 0.12 -26.05
CA PRO A 77 39.40 1.08 -26.95
C PRO A 77 39.50 2.51 -26.38
N GLU A 78 40.37 3.24 -27.06
CA GLU A 78 40.93 4.55 -26.80
C GLU A 78 39.94 5.74 -26.87
N LEU A 79 40.35 6.78 -26.13
CA LEU A 79 40.24 8.23 -26.38
C LEU A 79 39.27 8.74 -27.47
N GLY A 80 38.28 9.51 -27.01
CA GLY A 80 37.57 10.51 -27.80
C GLY A 80 37.16 11.69 -26.91
N GLU A 81 37.75 12.86 -27.17
CA GLU A 81 37.45 14.15 -26.53
C GLU A 81 36.06 14.70 -26.94
N TYR A 82 35.61 15.73 -26.22
CA TYR A 82 34.53 16.71 -26.49
C TYR A 82 33.09 16.38 -26.05
N ARG A 83 32.66 16.92 -24.89
CA ARG A 83 32.06 18.28 -24.75
C ARG A 83 31.49 18.48 -23.34
N ALA A 84 31.76 19.67 -22.78
CA ALA A 84 31.25 20.14 -21.51
C ALA A 84 29.72 20.29 -21.53
N GLY A 85 29.04 19.73 -20.52
CA GLY A 85 27.60 19.90 -20.31
C GLY A 85 27.14 19.40 -18.95
N ARG A 86 26.92 20.34 -18.03
CA ARG A 86 26.19 20.25 -16.74
C ARG A 86 26.45 19.02 -15.85
N ALA A 87 27.28 19.23 -14.83
CA ALA A 87 27.37 18.39 -13.66
C ALA A 87 26.04 18.36 -12.87
N ARG A 88 25.18 17.36 -13.14
CA ARG A 88 24.29 16.83 -12.12
C ARG A 88 25.09 15.81 -11.32
N SER A 89 25.28 16.09 -10.03
CA SER A 89 25.93 15.18 -9.09
C SER A 89 25.17 13.86 -9.08
N LYS A 90 25.65 12.87 -9.83
CA LYS A 90 25.26 11.47 -9.68
C LYS A 90 25.95 10.97 -8.43
N THR A 91 25.24 10.97 -7.31
CA THR A 91 25.64 10.21 -6.14
C THR A 91 25.63 8.73 -6.57
N GLU A 92 26.80 8.20 -6.94
CA GLU A 92 26.96 6.78 -7.27
C GLU A 92 26.52 5.95 -6.07
N THR A 93 25.30 5.43 -6.17
CA THR A 93 24.75 4.52 -5.17
C THR A 93 25.50 3.20 -5.35
N LYS A 94 26.51 2.95 -4.50
CA LYS A 94 27.23 1.67 -4.46
C LYS A 94 26.20 0.54 -4.31
N VAL A 95 26.01 -0.24 -5.38
CA VAL A 95 25.14 -1.41 -5.38
C VAL A 95 25.68 -2.39 -4.35
N ARG A 96 24.98 -2.56 -3.23
CA ARG A 96 25.28 -3.59 -2.25
C ARG A 96 24.93 -4.94 -2.87
N ILE A 97 25.96 -5.69 -3.25
CA ILE A 97 25.83 -7.09 -3.63
C ILE A 97 25.70 -7.87 -2.32
N ASP A 98 24.61 -8.62 -2.14
CA ASP A 98 24.44 -9.49 -0.98
C ASP A 98 25.47 -10.63 -0.97
N LYS A 99 25.58 -11.38 0.14
CA LYS A 99 26.48 -12.55 0.24
C LYS A 99 26.24 -13.62 -0.83
N TYR A 100 25.15 -13.53 -1.61
CA TYR A 100 24.73 -14.47 -2.63
C TYR A 100 24.90 -13.96 -4.07
N GLY A 101 25.50 -12.78 -4.26
CA GLY A 101 25.73 -12.22 -5.60
C GLY A 101 24.50 -11.55 -6.21
N THR A 102 23.39 -11.43 -5.48
CA THR A 102 22.21 -10.69 -5.92
C THR A 102 22.39 -9.23 -5.55
N SER A 103 22.24 -8.34 -6.54
CA SER A 103 22.06 -6.90 -6.30
C SER A 103 20.89 -6.73 -5.32
N ALA A 104 21.20 -6.34 -4.09
CA ALA A 104 20.19 -6.10 -3.08
C ALA A 104 19.43 -4.84 -3.46
N ARG A 105 18.13 -4.98 -3.73
CA ARG A 105 17.27 -3.84 -4.01
C ARG A 105 17.29 -2.90 -2.78
N PRO A 106 17.49 -1.59 -2.96
CA PRO A 106 17.42 -0.65 -1.85
C PRO A 106 16.05 -0.70 -1.19
N SER A 107 16.01 -0.53 0.13
CA SER A 107 14.76 -0.38 0.87
C SER A 107 14.11 0.96 0.52
N SER A 108 12.77 1.04 0.50
CA SER A 108 12.09 2.33 0.30
C SER A 108 12.57 3.38 1.30
N SER A 109 12.81 2.98 2.56
CA SER A 109 13.30 3.86 3.62
C SER A 109 14.70 4.45 3.37
N GLU A 110 15.45 3.91 2.42
CA GLU A 110 16.77 4.38 2.03
C GLU A 110 16.71 5.33 0.82
N LEU A 111 15.56 5.52 0.21
CA LEU A 111 15.38 6.30 -1.01
C LEU A 111 14.58 7.57 -0.75
N ASP A 112 14.86 8.58 -1.56
CA ASP A 112 14.11 9.82 -1.58
C ASP A 112 13.00 9.74 -2.64
N VAL A 113 11.83 10.30 -2.33
CA VAL A 113 10.75 10.55 -3.28
C VAL A 113 11.04 11.86 -4.00
N ASP A 114 10.75 11.90 -5.31
CA ASP A 114 10.68 13.16 -6.06
C ASP A 114 9.46 13.99 -5.63
N LEU A 115 9.63 14.80 -4.58
CA LEU A 115 8.53 15.57 -4.00
C LEU A 115 7.99 16.62 -4.98
N ASP A 116 8.82 17.19 -5.85
CA ASP A 116 8.39 18.21 -6.81
C ASP A 116 7.38 17.62 -7.80
N LEU A 117 7.59 16.37 -8.20
CA LEU A 117 6.70 15.66 -9.10
C LEU A 117 5.42 15.15 -8.43
N HIS A 118 5.44 14.92 -7.12
CA HIS A 118 4.37 14.21 -6.40
C HIS A 118 3.59 15.06 -5.39
N VAL A 119 4.06 16.28 -5.12
CA VAL A 119 3.35 17.33 -4.39
C VAL A 119 2.75 18.35 -5.36
N SER A 120 2.88 18.14 -6.67
CA SER A 120 2.27 19.01 -7.67
C SER A 120 0.73 19.01 -7.55
N ASP A 121 0.11 20.09 -8.03
CA ASP A 121 -1.34 20.23 -8.07
C ASP A 121 -2.01 19.34 -9.13
N GLU A 122 -1.22 18.54 -9.85
CA GLU A 122 -1.71 17.62 -10.87
C GLU A 122 -2.03 16.25 -10.27
N LEU A 123 -3.28 15.82 -10.46
CA LEU A 123 -3.72 14.49 -10.06
C LEU A 123 -3.02 13.43 -10.90
N ARG A 124 -2.47 12.40 -10.24
CA ARG A 124 -1.74 11.31 -10.92
C ARG A 124 -2.47 9.98 -10.74
N VAL A 125 -2.75 9.31 -11.85
CA VAL A 125 -3.34 7.97 -11.86
C VAL A 125 -2.26 6.94 -12.15
N PHE A 126 -2.16 5.94 -11.28
CA PHE A 126 -1.21 4.86 -11.39
C PHE A 126 -1.94 3.58 -11.73
N MET A 127 -1.84 3.13 -12.97
CA MET A 127 -2.39 1.85 -13.42
C MET A 127 -1.26 0.86 -13.64
N SER A 128 -1.45 -0.40 -13.21
CA SER A 128 -0.48 -1.46 -13.48
C SER A 128 -1.11 -2.56 -14.34
N PRO A 129 -0.45 -2.98 -15.44
CA PRO A 129 -0.97 -4.05 -16.29
C PRO A 129 -1.04 -5.40 -15.56
N ASN A 130 -0.25 -5.60 -14.51
CA ASN A 130 -0.05 -6.90 -13.86
C ASN A 130 -0.72 -6.98 -12.48
N SER A 131 -1.73 -6.15 -12.19
CA SER A 131 -2.40 -6.03 -10.88
C SER A 131 -1.50 -5.61 -9.69
N GLN A 132 -0.19 -5.40 -9.92
CA GLN A 132 0.78 -4.98 -8.89
C GLN A 132 0.84 -3.45 -8.77
N VAL A 133 -0.32 -2.82 -8.69
CA VAL A 133 -0.49 -1.35 -8.77
C VAL A 133 0.36 -0.62 -7.73
N LYS A 134 0.33 -1.07 -6.47
CA LYS A 134 1.11 -0.45 -5.40
C LYS A 134 2.61 -0.49 -5.65
N ARG A 135 3.11 -1.62 -6.19
CA ARG A 135 4.52 -1.75 -6.56
C ARG A 135 4.88 -0.76 -7.65
N PHE A 136 4.02 -0.62 -8.65
CA PHE A 136 4.20 0.36 -9.72
C PHE A 136 4.29 1.78 -9.16
N VAL A 137 3.35 2.18 -8.28
CA VAL A 137 3.41 3.49 -7.58
C VAL A 137 4.75 3.68 -6.87
N VAL A 138 5.15 2.72 -6.01
CA VAL A 138 6.38 2.80 -5.21
C VAL A 138 7.63 2.92 -6.09
N THR A 139 7.69 2.19 -7.21
CA THR A 139 8.82 2.30 -8.14
C THR A 139 8.82 3.65 -8.86
N SER A 140 7.65 4.16 -9.25
CA SER A 140 7.54 5.45 -9.94
C SER A 140 7.90 6.65 -9.05
N LEU A 141 7.82 6.52 -7.73
CA LEU A 141 8.26 7.54 -6.77
C LEU A 141 9.79 7.71 -6.71
N CYS A 142 10.57 6.73 -7.21
CA CYS A 142 12.02 6.67 -7.04
C CYS A 142 12.74 6.34 -8.37
N ASP A 143 12.54 7.17 -9.40
CA ASP A 143 13.18 7.04 -10.73
C ASP A 143 12.97 5.68 -11.40
N ASN A 144 11.84 5.02 -11.13
CA ASN A 144 11.50 3.68 -11.65
C ASN A 144 12.50 2.58 -11.28
N GLN A 145 13.32 2.79 -10.25
CA GLN A 145 14.23 1.75 -9.77
C GLN A 145 13.47 0.65 -9.02
N ALA A 146 14.04 -0.56 -8.97
CA ALA A 146 13.43 -1.67 -8.25
C ALA A 146 13.63 -1.51 -6.73
N VAL A 147 12.54 -1.27 -6.00
CA VAL A 147 12.55 -1.01 -4.55
C VAL A 147 12.07 -2.22 -3.73
N ALA A 148 12.68 -2.46 -2.57
CA ALA A 148 12.19 -3.39 -1.56
C ALA A 148 11.30 -2.66 -0.54
N PHE A 149 10.09 -3.16 -0.29
CA PHE A 149 9.15 -2.59 0.69
C PHE A 149 8.11 -3.64 1.13
N GLN A 150 7.42 -3.37 2.24
CA GLN A 150 6.36 -4.24 2.76
C GLN A 150 5.05 -4.03 1.99
N ARG A 151 4.76 -4.95 1.06
CA ARG A 151 3.60 -4.85 0.14
C ARG A 151 2.24 -4.75 0.85
N MET A 152 2.11 -5.45 1.98
CA MET A 152 0.86 -5.52 2.75
C MET A 152 0.64 -4.34 3.68
N SER A 153 1.66 -3.51 3.93
CA SER A 153 1.55 -2.35 4.83
C SER A 153 0.91 -1.19 4.09
N GLY A 154 -0.16 -0.59 4.63
CA GLY A 154 -0.72 0.67 4.11
C GLY A 154 0.26 1.85 4.22
N ILE A 155 1.26 1.76 5.08
CA ILE A 155 2.26 2.82 5.32
C ILE A 155 3.59 2.39 4.69
N VAL A 156 4.14 3.20 3.80
CA VAL A 156 5.44 2.95 3.15
C VAL A 156 6.37 4.13 3.43
N PRO A 157 7.38 3.97 4.30
CA PRO A 157 8.33 5.02 4.59
C PRO A 157 9.36 5.15 3.47
N PHE A 158 9.68 6.40 3.13
CA PHE A 158 10.85 6.82 2.37
C PHE A 158 11.80 7.58 3.28
N ARG A 159 12.92 8.11 2.77
CA ARG A 159 13.84 8.92 3.57
C ARG A 159 13.27 10.32 3.83
N ASN A 160 12.66 10.94 2.82
CA ASN A 160 12.06 12.28 2.86
C ASN A 160 10.52 12.28 2.75
N ALA A 161 9.86 11.12 2.89
CA ALA A 161 8.41 11.06 2.91
C ALA A 161 7.88 9.84 3.65
N VAL A 162 6.59 9.87 3.98
CA VAL A 162 5.78 8.70 4.33
C VAL A 162 4.61 8.63 3.37
N CYS A 163 4.50 7.55 2.61
CA CYS A 163 3.39 7.33 1.68
C CYS A 163 2.29 6.51 2.36
N LEU A 164 1.08 7.06 2.40
CA LEU A 164 -0.13 6.39 2.86
C LEU A 164 -0.92 5.84 1.67
N PHE A 165 -1.10 4.53 1.65
CA PHE A 165 -1.93 3.81 0.69
C PHE A 165 -3.25 3.44 1.37
N VAL A 166 -4.29 4.17 1.01
CA VAL A 166 -5.61 4.06 1.64
C VAL A 166 -6.59 3.43 0.66
N ASN A 167 -7.32 2.41 1.11
CA ASN A 167 -8.46 1.91 0.36
C ASN A 167 -9.70 2.63 0.89
N LEU A 168 -10.48 3.21 -0.02
CA LEU A 168 -11.75 3.83 0.34
C LEU A 168 -12.86 2.75 0.34
N PRO A 169 -13.80 2.82 1.30
CA PRO A 169 -14.88 1.85 1.43
C PRO A 169 -15.94 2.03 0.35
N ASP A 170 -16.66 0.95 0.07
CA ASP A 170 -17.86 1.01 -0.76
C ASP A 170 -18.97 1.76 -0.05
N ALA A 171 -19.83 2.44 -0.83
CA ALA A 171 -20.99 3.13 -0.29
C ALA A 171 -21.97 2.19 0.45
N SER A 172 -21.96 0.89 0.12
CA SER A 172 -22.79 -0.13 0.75
C SER A 172 -22.27 -0.61 2.12
N ASN A 173 -21.03 -0.28 2.50
CA ASN A 173 -20.41 -0.77 3.73
C ASN A 173 -20.55 0.23 4.89
N VAL A 174 -21.75 0.76 5.08
CA VAL A 174 -22.01 1.88 6.01
C VAL A 174 -21.75 1.52 7.48
N ASP A 175 -21.70 0.23 7.81
CA ASP A 175 -21.72 -0.25 9.20
C ASP A 175 -20.32 -0.44 9.84
N SER A 176 -19.23 -0.21 9.11
CA SER A 176 -17.91 -0.28 9.72
C SER A 176 -17.59 1.03 10.45
N VAL A 177 -17.43 0.94 11.78
CA VAL A 177 -17.13 2.07 12.67
C VAL A 177 -15.76 2.71 12.33
N TYR A 178 -14.86 1.97 11.68
CA TYR A 178 -13.46 2.35 11.45
C TYR A 178 -13.08 2.33 9.96
N GLU A 179 -13.75 3.15 9.16
CA GLU A 179 -13.46 3.26 7.73
C GLU A 179 -12.70 4.54 7.39
N ASN A 180 -11.64 4.38 6.60
CA ASN A 180 -10.96 5.53 6.00
C ASN A 180 -11.90 6.22 5.03
N ARG A 181 -12.23 7.48 5.27
CA ARG A 181 -13.19 8.21 4.44
C ARG A 181 -12.84 9.68 4.37
N PHE A 182 -13.25 10.31 3.29
CA PHE A 182 -13.26 11.75 3.23
C PHE A 182 -14.56 12.32 3.81
N GLU A 183 -14.49 13.52 4.36
CA GLU A 183 -15.68 14.36 4.57
C GLU A 183 -16.38 14.64 3.22
N PRO A 184 -17.68 15.01 3.20
CA PRO A 184 -18.44 15.20 1.96
C PRO A 184 -17.79 16.11 0.91
N GLU A 185 -17.07 17.15 1.36
CA GLU A 185 -16.37 18.07 0.47
C GLU A 185 -15.07 17.49 -0.12
N GLY A 186 -14.53 16.41 0.45
CA GLY A 186 -13.27 15.80 0.02
C GLY A 186 -12.00 16.45 0.57
N SER A 187 -12.12 17.49 1.42
CA SER A 187 -10.98 18.26 1.93
C SER A 187 -10.27 17.59 3.11
N VAL A 188 -11.02 16.82 3.90
CA VAL A 188 -10.55 16.18 5.13
C VAL A 188 -10.64 14.67 4.98
N LEU A 189 -9.52 13.97 5.21
CA LEU A 189 -9.44 12.53 5.31
C LEU A 189 -9.48 12.10 6.78
N HIS A 190 -10.46 11.29 7.14
CA HIS A 190 -10.42 10.47 8.36
C HIS A 190 -9.64 9.21 8.04
N TRP A 191 -8.47 9.05 8.68
CA TRP A 191 -7.62 7.88 8.51
C TRP A 191 -7.44 7.16 9.85
N PHE A 192 -7.52 5.83 9.83
CA PHE A 192 -7.32 5.00 11.01
C PHE A 192 -6.01 4.22 10.87
N ALA A 193 -5.19 4.28 11.91
CA ALA A 193 -4.01 3.44 12.03
C ALA A 193 -4.40 1.96 12.20
N GLN A 194 -3.42 1.05 12.15
CA GLN A 194 -3.69 -0.36 12.46
C GLN A 194 -4.05 -0.51 13.95
N PRO A 195 -4.90 -1.47 14.35
CA PRO A 195 -5.31 -1.65 15.75
C PRO A 195 -4.16 -1.84 16.74
N THR A 196 -3.03 -2.35 16.29
CA THR A 196 -1.81 -2.55 17.11
C THR A 196 -0.93 -1.30 17.20
N GLN A 197 -1.23 -0.25 16.43
CA GLN A 197 -0.47 0.99 16.42
C GLN A 197 -1.09 1.99 17.39
N THR A 198 -0.22 2.63 18.16
CA THR A 198 -0.53 3.72 19.08
C THR A 198 0.19 4.99 18.65
N VAL A 199 -0.08 6.12 19.31
CA VAL A 199 0.60 7.39 18.98
C VAL A 199 2.11 7.35 19.24
N GLU A 200 2.58 6.46 20.11
CA GLU A 200 3.99 6.24 20.43
C GLU A 200 4.69 5.29 19.43
N SER A 201 3.92 4.63 18.54
CA SER A 201 4.49 3.73 17.55
C SER A 201 5.43 4.51 16.61
N PRO A 202 6.66 4.02 16.33
CA PRO A 202 7.66 4.80 15.60
C PRO A 202 7.20 5.38 14.27
N MET A 203 6.39 4.64 13.50
CA MET A 203 5.82 5.12 12.24
C MET A 203 4.73 6.18 12.44
N ILE A 204 3.95 6.09 13.52
CA ILE A 204 2.95 7.10 13.85
C ILE A 204 3.63 8.40 14.31
N THR A 205 4.64 8.31 15.18
CA THR A 205 5.45 9.47 15.58
C THR A 205 6.06 10.18 14.37
N ARG A 206 6.55 9.41 13.40
CA ARG A 206 7.07 9.97 12.15
C ARG A 206 6.00 10.65 11.30
N ILE A 207 4.83 10.02 11.14
CA ILE A 207 3.69 10.63 10.43
C ILE A 207 3.31 11.96 11.08
N LEU A 208 3.20 12.00 12.42
CA LEU A 208 2.91 13.22 13.17
C LEU A 208 3.95 14.30 12.86
N ALA A 209 5.24 13.99 12.98
CA ALA A 209 6.33 14.94 12.68
C ALA A 209 6.29 15.46 11.23
N ALA A 210 6.10 14.57 10.25
CA ALA A 210 6.05 14.92 8.82
C ALA A 210 4.80 15.70 8.41
N SER A 211 3.70 15.59 9.17
CA SER A 211 2.42 16.23 8.87
C SER A 211 2.19 17.55 9.63
N THR A 212 2.97 17.83 10.68
CA THR A 212 2.96 19.11 11.40
C THR A 212 4.09 20.06 10.97
N ALA A 213 5.14 19.55 10.32
CA ALA A 213 6.26 20.38 9.90
C ALA A 213 5.83 21.41 8.84
N ALA A 214 5.80 22.68 9.23
CA ALA A 214 5.68 23.78 8.29
C ALA A 214 6.80 23.66 7.24
N PRO A 215 6.51 23.87 5.94
CA PRO A 215 7.51 23.81 4.87
C PRO A 215 8.77 24.65 5.10
N SER A 216 8.71 25.65 5.97
CA SER A 216 9.75 26.62 6.25
C SER A 216 10.87 26.13 7.19
N ALA A 217 10.75 24.95 7.82
CA ALA A 217 11.71 24.49 8.85
C ALA A 217 12.82 23.56 8.34
N GLY A 218 13.10 23.51 7.03
CA GLY A 218 14.14 22.65 6.44
C GLY A 218 13.86 21.14 6.53
N SER A 219 12.78 20.73 7.20
CA SER A 219 12.26 19.36 7.13
C SER A 219 11.57 19.15 5.79
N THR A 220 12.11 18.25 4.99
CA THR A 220 11.53 17.82 3.72
C THR A 220 10.55 16.66 3.89
N ASP A 221 10.38 16.13 5.12
CA ASP A 221 9.51 14.97 5.33
C ASP A 221 8.04 15.34 5.09
N ARG A 222 7.38 14.62 4.19
CA ARG A 222 5.97 14.83 3.82
C ARG A 222 5.16 13.56 3.98
N VAL A 223 3.88 13.70 4.31
CA VAL A 223 2.93 12.60 4.22
C VAL A 223 2.22 12.68 2.87
N LEU A 224 2.46 11.72 1.98
CA LEU A 224 1.84 11.66 0.66
C LEU A 224 0.67 10.67 0.65
N LEU A 225 -0.44 11.04 0.03
CA LEU A 225 -1.64 10.21 -0.02
C LEU A 225 -1.84 9.55 -1.39
N PHE A 226 -2.05 8.24 -1.37
CA PHE A 226 -2.46 7.43 -2.49
C PHE A 226 -3.75 6.69 -2.15
N VAL A 227 -4.82 6.99 -2.85
CA VAL A 227 -6.13 6.36 -2.63
C VAL A 227 -6.40 5.30 -3.67
N ARG A 228 -6.93 4.17 -3.22
CA ARG A 228 -7.56 3.18 -4.09
C ARG A 228 -9.06 3.42 -4.04
N PRO A 229 -9.72 3.57 -5.21
CA PRO A 229 -11.17 3.63 -5.26
C PRO A 229 -11.80 2.36 -4.65
N PRO A 230 -13.07 2.44 -4.24
CA PRO A 230 -13.80 1.30 -3.68
C PRO A 230 -13.91 0.11 -4.64
N ILE A 231 -14.27 -1.06 -4.10
CA ILE A 231 -14.30 -2.32 -4.89
C ILE A 231 -15.39 -2.28 -5.95
N SER A 232 -16.49 -1.58 -5.69
CA SER A 232 -17.57 -1.33 -6.65
C SER A 232 -17.15 -0.47 -7.85
N HIS A 233 -16.01 0.22 -7.76
CA HIS A 233 -15.50 0.99 -8.89
C HIS A 233 -15.11 0.03 -10.05
N PRO A 234 -15.58 0.28 -11.29
CA PRO A 234 -15.37 -0.62 -12.42
C PRO A 234 -13.87 -0.89 -12.67
N ASP A 235 -13.06 0.15 -12.56
CA ASP A 235 -11.61 0.09 -12.72
C ASP A 235 -10.87 0.03 -11.37
N ARG A 236 -10.97 -1.09 -10.65
CA ARG A 236 -10.31 -1.28 -9.33
C ARG A 236 -8.77 -1.37 -9.37
N ALA A 237 -8.16 -1.26 -10.54
CA ALA A 237 -6.75 -1.58 -10.80
C ALA A 237 -5.84 -0.34 -10.83
N PHE A 238 -6.17 0.70 -10.08
CA PHE A 238 -5.34 1.89 -9.97
C PHE A 238 -5.28 2.51 -8.57
N TYR A 239 -4.24 3.32 -8.37
CA TYR A 239 -4.15 4.28 -7.27
C TYR A 239 -4.21 5.69 -7.83
N VAL A 240 -4.79 6.61 -7.08
CA VAL A 240 -4.73 8.04 -7.36
C VAL A 240 -3.82 8.70 -6.33
N GLY A 241 -2.76 9.36 -6.79
CA GLY A 241 -1.95 10.24 -5.96
C GLY A 241 -2.66 11.57 -5.78
N LEU A 242 -2.94 11.92 -4.52
CA LEU A 242 -3.66 13.15 -4.15
C LEU A 242 -2.73 14.24 -3.58
N GLY A 243 -1.43 13.98 -3.51
CA GLY A 243 -0.46 14.93 -2.99
C GLY A 243 -0.28 14.83 -1.47
N ALA A 244 0.08 15.94 -0.85
CA ALA A 244 0.51 15.99 0.54
C ALA A 244 -0.65 16.24 1.53
N LEU A 245 -0.50 15.68 2.73
CA LEU A 245 -1.41 15.80 3.86
C LEU A 245 -0.81 16.67 4.97
N VAL A 246 -1.69 17.47 5.59
CA VAL A 246 -1.39 18.23 6.81
C VAL A 246 -2.24 17.70 7.94
N LEU A 247 -1.65 17.50 9.11
CA LEU A 247 -2.40 17.06 10.26
C LEU A 247 -3.34 18.17 10.74
N ARG A 248 -4.63 17.84 10.84
CA ARG A 248 -5.64 18.70 11.46
C ARG A 248 -5.88 18.29 12.91
N ASN A 249 -6.07 16.99 13.14
CA ASN A 249 -6.37 16.48 14.48
C ASN A 249 -5.92 15.01 14.65
N VAL A 250 -5.71 14.61 15.89
CA VAL A 250 -5.41 13.22 16.28
C VAL A 250 -6.26 12.84 17.50
N PHE A 251 -6.80 11.62 17.47
CA PHE A 251 -7.69 11.10 18.50
C PHE A 251 -6.99 9.90 19.17
N PRO A 252 -6.06 10.14 20.11
CA PRO A 252 -5.19 9.11 20.68
C PRO A 252 -5.92 8.07 21.53
N LEU A 253 -7.12 8.42 22.03
CA LEU A 253 -7.93 7.55 22.88
C LEU A 253 -8.85 6.62 22.09
N GLU A 254 -8.97 6.81 20.77
CA GLU A 254 -9.70 5.88 19.90
C GLU A 254 -8.84 4.64 19.61
N SER A 255 -9.49 3.48 19.47
CA SER A 255 -8.83 2.23 19.06
C SER A 255 -9.59 1.64 17.87
N PRO A 256 -8.99 1.60 16.66
CA PRO A 256 -7.67 2.15 16.30
C PRO A 256 -7.55 3.68 16.43
N VAL A 257 -6.32 4.18 16.55
CA VAL A 257 -6.04 5.63 16.59
C VAL A 257 -6.52 6.27 15.29
N ARG A 258 -7.32 7.33 15.42
CA ARG A 258 -7.85 8.10 14.30
C ARG A 258 -7.10 9.41 14.10
N PHE A 259 -6.93 9.77 12.84
CA PHE A 259 -6.32 11.00 12.38
C PHE A 259 -7.29 11.73 11.46
N GLU A 260 -7.27 13.05 11.53
CA GLU A 260 -7.88 13.92 10.53
C GLU A 260 -6.76 14.66 9.80
N PHE A 261 -6.67 14.44 8.50
CA PHE A 261 -5.72 15.11 7.63
C PHE A 261 -6.43 16.05 6.66
N LEU A 262 -5.89 17.24 6.47
CA LEU A 262 -6.27 18.16 5.41
C LEU A 262 -5.47 17.85 4.15
N LEU A 263 -6.14 17.82 3.01
CA LEU A 263 -5.52 17.67 1.70
C LEU A 263 -5.05 19.03 1.18
N GLN A 264 -3.74 19.23 1.03
CA GLN A 264 -3.19 20.56 0.69
C GLN A 264 -3.70 21.09 -0.65
N SER A 265 -3.74 20.26 -1.69
CA SER A 265 -4.16 20.65 -3.04
C SER A 265 -5.68 20.47 -3.29
N HIS A 266 -6.50 20.42 -2.23
CA HIS A 266 -7.95 20.16 -2.37
C HIS A 266 -8.65 21.17 -3.30
N ALA A 267 -8.30 22.45 -3.21
CA ALA A 267 -8.94 23.49 -3.99
C ALA A 267 -8.79 23.28 -5.50
N GLN A 268 -7.64 22.78 -5.95
CA GLN A 268 -7.35 22.41 -7.32
C GLN A 268 -7.99 21.06 -7.67
N LEU A 269 -7.82 20.06 -6.80
CA LEU A 269 -8.24 18.69 -7.06
C LEU A 269 -9.76 18.52 -7.12
N LYS A 270 -10.54 19.29 -6.34
CA LYS A 270 -12.01 19.13 -6.29
C LYS A 270 -12.73 19.33 -7.63
N GLN A 271 -12.09 20.01 -8.58
CA GLN A 271 -12.61 20.22 -9.93
C GLN A 271 -12.26 19.06 -10.88
N SER A 272 -11.31 18.20 -10.50
CA SER A 272 -10.88 17.07 -11.32
C SER A 272 -11.96 15.97 -11.31
N PRO A 273 -12.44 15.54 -12.49
CA PRO A 273 -13.36 14.41 -12.57
C PRO A 273 -12.80 13.15 -11.93
N THR A 274 -11.48 12.93 -12.01
CA THR A 274 -10.81 11.76 -11.42
C THR A 274 -10.77 11.84 -9.89
N PHE A 275 -10.66 13.05 -9.33
CA PHE A 275 -10.76 13.23 -7.87
C PHE A 275 -12.19 12.95 -7.41
N GLN A 276 -13.18 13.54 -8.07
CA GLN A 276 -14.59 13.34 -7.76
C GLN A 276 -14.95 11.85 -7.85
N ALA A 277 -14.53 11.20 -8.93
CA ALA A 277 -14.61 9.75 -9.13
C ALA A 277 -14.03 8.90 -7.98
N ALA A 278 -12.83 9.25 -7.53
CA ALA A 278 -12.12 8.47 -6.53
C ALA A 278 -12.63 8.72 -5.11
N VAL A 279 -13.09 9.94 -4.82
CA VAL A 279 -13.35 10.43 -3.45
C VAL A 279 -14.83 10.67 -3.18
N GLN A 280 -15.57 11.23 -4.14
CA GLN A 280 -16.99 11.53 -4.00
C GLN A 280 -17.80 10.32 -4.46
N ARG A 281 -18.67 9.81 -3.57
CA ARG A 281 -19.43 8.56 -3.75
C ARG A 281 -20.48 8.58 -4.88
N ASP A 282 -20.44 9.58 -5.77
CA ASP A 282 -21.34 9.73 -6.92
C ASP A 282 -20.81 8.94 -8.13
N TYR A 283 -20.82 7.61 -8.02
CA TYR A 283 -20.37 6.70 -9.07
C TYR A 283 -21.25 6.73 -10.33
N THR A 284 -22.43 7.34 -10.27
CA THR A 284 -23.42 7.36 -11.36
C THR A 284 -22.94 8.14 -12.60
N ARG A 285 -21.88 8.97 -12.51
CA ARG A 285 -21.39 9.81 -13.63
C ARG A 285 -20.05 9.39 -14.25
N MET A 286 -19.41 8.33 -13.77
CA MET A 286 -18.02 8.03 -14.09
C MET A 286 -17.76 7.28 -15.41
N THR A 287 -18.64 6.36 -15.81
CA THR A 287 -18.46 5.53 -17.00
C THR A 287 -18.33 6.34 -18.29
N GLU A 288 -18.84 7.57 -18.32
CA GLU A 288 -18.74 8.47 -19.48
C GLU A 288 -17.40 9.23 -19.56
N THR A 289 -16.67 9.37 -18.45
CA THR A 289 -15.47 10.22 -18.39
C THR A 289 -14.18 9.43 -18.66
N LEU A 290 -14.04 8.22 -18.10
CA LEU A 290 -12.84 7.40 -18.31
C LEU A 290 -12.74 6.83 -19.73
N ALA A 291 -13.86 6.68 -20.44
CA ALA A 291 -13.88 6.30 -21.85
C ALA A 291 -13.30 7.37 -22.80
N ARG A 292 -12.97 8.57 -22.29
CA ARG A 292 -12.48 9.71 -23.08
C ARG A 292 -11.02 10.09 -22.79
N ILE A 293 -10.34 9.36 -21.91
CA ILE A 293 -8.90 9.55 -21.70
C ILE A 293 -8.18 8.68 -22.75
N PRO A 294 -7.46 9.29 -23.72
CA PRO A 294 -6.78 8.56 -24.79
C PRO A 294 -5.60 7.71 -24.30
#